data_AF-A0A537X5E3-F1
#
_entry.id   AF-A0A537X5E3-F1
#
_cell.length_a   1.000
_cell.length_b   1.000
_cell.length_c   1.000
_cell.angle_alpha   90.00
_cell.angle_beta   90.00
_cell.angle_gamma   90.00
#
_symmetry.space_group_name_H-M   'P 1'
#
loop_
_entity.id
_entity.type
_entity.pdbx_description
1 polymer ?
#
loop_
_entity_poly.entity_id
_entity_poly.type
_entity_poly.pdbx_seq_one_letter_code
_entity_poly.pdbx_strand_id
1 'polypeptide(L)' 'YIVTVPAEQAGLVLAKMRGAGVPCTRIGTTGGNAITVAGEAPVSINSLVSAFERWLPAYMNGAS' A
#
# COMPACT_ATOMS: atom_id res chain seq x y z
N TYR A 1 -5.90 -2.92 -9.78
CA TYR A 1 -6.14 -3.53 -8.46
C TYR A 1 -4.80 -3.94 -7.86
N ILE A 2 -4.67 -3.94 -6.53
CA ILE A 2 -3.46 -4.38 -5.81
C ILE A 2 -3.86 -5.53 -4.89
N VAL A 3 -3.06 -6.59 -4.87
CA VAL A 3 -3.22 -7.73 -3.97
C VAL A 3 -1.92 -8.03 -3.26
N THR A 4 -2.02 -8.57 -2.05
CA THR A 4 -0.91 -9.14 -1.32
C THR A 4 -1.02 -10.66 -1.35
N VAL A 5 0.11 -11.34 -1.48
CA VAL A 5 0.22 -12.79 -1.37
C VAL A 5 1.41 -13.13 -0.48
N PRO A 6 1.43 -14.30 0.18
CA PRO A 6 2.62 -14.76 0.88
C PRO A 6 3.85 -14.74 -0.04
N ALA A 7 5.00 -14.36 0.50
CA ALA A 7 6.21 -14.10 -0.29
C ALA A 7 6.65 -15.35 -1.08
N GLU A 8 6.51 -16.52 -0.46
CA GLU A 8 6.80 -17.83 -1.05
C GLU A 8 5.85 -18.20 -2.21
N GLN A 9 4.65 -17.62 -2.26
CA GLN A 9 3.65 -17.88 -3.31
C GLN A 9 3.73 -16.88 -4.47
N ALA A 10 4.48 -15.78 -4.33
CA ALA A 10 4.50 -14.70 -5.32
C ALA A 10 4.92 -15.19 -6.72
N GLY A 11 5.92 -16.08 -6.82
CA GLY A 11 6.35 -16.64 -8.09
C GLY A 11 5.28 -17.50 -8.76
N LEU A 12 4.60 -18.35 -7.98
CA LEU A 12 3.52 -19.22 -8.48
C LEU A 12 2.34 -18.39 -9.00
N VAL A 13 1.96 -17.34 -8.28
CA VAL A 13 0.86 -16.45 -8.69
C VAL A 13 1.19 -15.78 -10.02
N LEU A 14 2.38 -15.18 -10.17
CA LEU A 14 2.79 -14.54 -11.42
C LEU A 14 2.79 -15.52 -12.61
N ALA A 15 3.23 -16.76 -12.40
CA ALA A 15 3.20 -17.80 -13.42
C ALA A 15 1.76 -18.16 -13.85
N LYS A 16 0.85 -18.34 -12.87
CA LYS A 16 -0.57 -18.62 -13.14
C LYS A 16 -1.24 -17.48 -13.92
N MET A 17 -1.01 -16.23 -13.53
CA MET A 17 -1.58 -15.06 -14.20
C MET A 17 -1.10 -14.94 -15.65
N ARG A 18 0.19 -15.22 -15.90
CA ARG A 18 0.73 -15.29 -17.26
C ARG A 18 0.04 -16.38 -18.08
N GLY A 19 -0.13 -17.58 -17.52
CA GLY A 19 -0.84 -18.68 -18.18
C GLY A 19 -2.31 -18.37 -18.49
N ALA A 20 -2.96 -17.57 -17.65
CA ALA A 20 -4.33 -17.10 -17.85
C ALA A 20 -4.44 -15.88 -18.78
N GLY A 21 -3.34 -15.36 -19.32
CA GLY A 21 -3.35 -14.16 -20.16
C GLY A 21 -3.67 -12.87 -19.40
N VAL A 22 -3.53 -12.86 -18.07
CA VAL A 22 -3.83 -11.70 -17.24
C VAL A 22 -2.53 -10.91 -16.95
N PRO A 23 -2.44 -9.64 -17.37
CA PRO A 23 -1.29 -8.80 -17.04
C PRO A 23 -1.15 -8.62 -15.53
N CYS A 24 0.02 -8.96 -15.00
CA CYS A 24 0.33 -8.79 -13.59
C CYS A 24 1.81 -8.48 -13.41
N THR A 25 2.14 -7.72 -12.36
CA THR A 25 3.52 -7.39 -12.02
C THR A 25 3.68 -7.30 -10.51
N ARG A 26 4.87 -7.62 -10.01
CA ARG A 26 5.21 -7.45 -8.61
C ARG A 26 5.81 -6.06 -8.41
N ILE A 27 5.22 -5.28 -7.51
CA ILE A 27 5.63 -3.89 -7.24
C ILE A 27 6.38 -3.73 -5.92
N GLY A 28 6.40 -4.73 -5.05
CA GLY A 28 7.09 -4.66 -3.76
C GLY A 28 6.67 -5.73 -2.77
N THR A 29 6.76 -5.37 -1.49
CA THR A 29 6.36 -6.16 -0.31
C THR A 29 5.65 -5.27 0.69
N THR A 30 4.80 -5.86 1.54
CA THR A 30 4.14 -5.15 2.63
C THR A 30 4.81 -5.44 3.97
N GLY A 31 4.61 -4.54 4.94
CA GLY A 31 5.16 -4.65 6.30
C GLY A 31 5.70 -3.33 6.82
N GLY A 32 6.12 -3.30 8.09
CA GLY A 32 6.69 -2.12 8.72
C GLY A 32 5.68 -1.00 9.01
N ASN A 33 6.20 0.18 9.31
CA ASN A 33 5.44 1.37 9.73
C ASN A 33 5.66 2.59 8.81
N ALA A 34 6.25 2.37 7.63
CA ALA A 34 6.52 3.40 6.64
C ALA A 34 6.33 2.87 5.22
N ILE A 35 5.95 3.75 4.30
CA ILE A 35 5.99 3.52 2.86
C ILE A 35 7.37 3.92 2.38
N THR A 36 8.05 2.99 1.71
CA THR A 36 9.37 3.21 1.12
C THR A 36 9.31 2.99 -0.37
N VAL A 37 9.75 3.98 -1.15
CA VAL A 37 9.95 3.87 -2.59
C VAL A 37 11.43 4.12 -2.88
N ALA A 38 12.03 3.30 -3.74
CA ALA A 38 13.45 3.44 -4.06
C ALA A 38 13.72 4.83 -4.65
N GLY A 39 14.67 5.56 -4.05
CA GLY A 39 15.02 6.93 -4.45
C GLY A 39 14.20 8.03 -3.76
N GLU A 40 13.19 7.69 -2.97
CA GLU A 40 12.34 8.65 -2.27
C GLU A 40 12.57 8.63 -0.75
N ALA A 41 12.26 9.75 -0.10
CA ALA A 41 12.22 9.81 1.36
C ALA A 41 11.08 8.91 1.89
N PRO A 42 11.34 8.04 2.89
CA PRO A 42 10.29 7.24 3.52
C PRO A 42 9.21 8.11 4.15
N VAL A 43 7.95 7.70 3.99
CA VAL A 43 6.79 8.37 4.62
C VAL A 43 6.21 7.47 5.70
N SER A 44 6.03 7.98 6.91
CA SER A 44 5.45 7.20 8.00
C SER A 44 3.95 6.95 7.77
N ILE A 45 3.48 5.73 8.10
CA ILE A 45 2.06 5.39 8.01
C ILE A 45 1.22 6.24 8.96
N ASN A 46 1.73 6.52 10.16
CA ASN A 46 1.02 7.34 11.15
C ASN A 46 0.78 8.77 10.63
N SER A 47 1.77 9.36 9.95
CA SER A 47 1.63 10.68 9.33
C SER A 47 0.54 10.68 8.24
N LEU A 48 0.45 9.62 7.44
CA LEU A 48 -0.59 9.48 6.42
C LEU A 48 -1.98 9.32 7.03
N VAL A 49 -2.12 8.44 8.04
CA VAL A 49 -3.38 8.26 8.78
C VAL A 49 -3.82 9.60 9.39
N SER A 50 -2.92 10.29 10.08
CA SER A 50 -3.22 11.59 10.67
C SER A 50 -3.64 12.62 9.62
N ALA A 51 -2.94 12.71 8.49
CA ALA A 51 -3.30 13.63 7.41
C ALA A 51 -4.68 13.30 6.81
N PHE A 52 -5.02 12.01 6.69
CA PHE A 52 -6.30 11.56 6.12
C PHE A 52 -7.47 11.71 7.09
N GLU A 53 -7.26 11.52 8.39
CA GLU A 53 -8.33 11.50 9.39
C GLU A 53 -8.53 12.85 10.09
N ARG A 54 -7.50 13.70 10.20
CA ARG A 54 -7.54 14.93 11.02
C ARG A 54 -8.66 15.91 10.64
N TRP A 55 -9.05 15.96 9.38
CA TRP A 55 -10.09 16.89 8.93
C TRP A 55 -11.45 16.58 9.58
N LEU A 56 -11.77 15.29 9.81
CA LEU A 56 -13.09 14.89 10.29
C LEU A 56 -13.32 15.33 11.75
N PRO A 57 -12.40 15.07 12.71
CA PRO A 57 -12.50 15.64 14.04
C PRO A 57 -12.52 17.17 14.05
N ALA A 58 -11.72 17.83 13.20
CA ALA A 58 -11.71 19.29 13.12
C ALA A 58 -13.06 19.86 12.63
N TYR A 59 -13.68 19.19 11.66
CA TYR A 59 -15.02 19.51 11.20
C TYR A 59 -16.08 19.26 12.29
N MET A 60 -16.03 18.09 12.96
CA MET A 60 -16.97 17.71 14.01
C MET A 60 -16.87 18.59 15.26
N ASN A 61 -15.69 19.13 15.56
CA ASN A 61 -15.48 20.08 16.65
C ASN A 61 -15.92 21.51 16.29
N GLY A 62 -16.68 21.67 15.19
CA GLY A 62 -17.28 22.92 14.79
C GLY A 62 -16.24 23.98 14.48
N ALA A 63 -15.43 23.72 13.44
CA ALA A 63 -14.50 24.69 12.84
C ALA A 63 -14.91 26.14 13.15
N SER A 64 -14.22 26.74 14.13
CA SER A 64 -14.34 28.16 14.45
C SER A 64 -13.50 28.97 13.49
#